data_AF-A0A8H4N9G4-F1
#
_entry.id   AF-A0A8H4N9G4-F1
#
_cell.length_a   1.000
_cell.length_b   1.000
_cell.length_c   1.000
_cell.angle_alpha   90.00
_cell.angle_beta   90.00
_cell.angle_gamma   90.00
#
_symmetry.space_group_name_H-M   'P 1'
#
loop_
_entity.id
_entity.type
_entity.pdbx_description
1 polymer ?
#
loop_
_entity_poly.entity_id
_entity_poly.type
_entity_poly.pdbx_seq_one_letter_code
_entity_poly.pdbx_strand_id
1 'polypeptide(L)'
;MPNGSPAMIQLLIQYLYTGEYSIGQQLEDRDGFDRSIDPDALETHAQLYALSDYYRISHLKERNSMLLKLALEDEATVHRFPGIVKIIYESVPACACALRWKLFEFAVKNIRSLTDGSGDSIQELMEGAPDLVATVISYVVKEKDNLSKELEKSTRRVAELEGDIEDGENMISVTCTCRYRFQVAEPTANIRIGCPRCHRVRKWLWWSLHCRDDSLFA
;
A
#
# COMPACT_ATOMS: atom_id res chain seq x y z
N MET A 1 10.71 -19.62 30.29
CA MET A 1 10.27 -20.70 29.37
C MET A 1 8.94 -20.25 28.80
N PRO A 2 8.62 -20.53 27.53
CA PRO A 2 7.22 -20.45 27.09
C PRO A 2 6.43 -21.31 28.09
N ASN A 3 5.44 -20.75 28.76
CA ASN A 3 4.58 -21.50 29.69
C ASN A 3 3.70 -22.43 28.84
N GLY A 4 4.30 -23.49 28.30
CA GLY A 4 3.62 -24.47 27.48
C GLY A 4 2.51 -25.10 28.31
N SER A 5 1.26 -24.87 27.92
CA SER A 5 0.15 -25.57 28.54
C SER A 5 0.35 -27.09 28.35
N PRO A 6 -0.18 -27.94 29.26
CA PRO A 6 -0.11 -29.38 29.09
C PRO A 6 -0.59 -29.86 27.72
N ALA A 7 -1.58 -29.19 27.14
CA ALA A 7 -2.07 -29.45 25.79
C ALA A 7 -1.00 -29.22 24.70
N MET A 8 -0.23 -28.14 24.79
CA MET A 8 0.85 -27.87 23.82
C MET A 8 1.98 -28.89 23.90
N ILE A 9 2.32 -29.32 25.11
CA ILE A 9 3.31 -30.38 25.32
C ILE A 9 2.80 -31.71 24.76
N GLN A 10 1.51 -32.01 24.90
CA GLN A 10 0.91 -33.20 24.31
C GLN A 10 0.98 -33.17 22.78
N LEU A 11 0.68 -32.04 22.13
CA LEU A 11 0.82 -31.89 20.67
C LEU A 11 2.28 -32.02 20.21
N LEU A 12 3.21 -31.46 20.99
CA LEU A 12 4.64 -31.61 20.74
C LEU A 12 5.08 -33.07 20.79
N ILE A 13 4.67 -33.79 21.84
CA ILE A 13 4.96 -35.23 22.00
C ILE A 13 4.33 -36.01 20.85
N GLN A 14 3.07 -35.74 20.50
CA GLN A 14 2.40 -36.39 19.36
C GLN A 14 3.25 -36.24 18.09
N TYR A 15 3.67 -35.01 17.76
CA TYR A 15 4.54 -34.75 16.61
C TYR A 15 5.85 -35.52 16.66
N LEU A 16 6.49 -35.63 17.83
CA LEU A 16 7.75 -36.39 17.97
C LEU A 16 7.58 -37.89 17.71
N TYR A 17 6.41 -38.45 18.03
CA TYR A 17 6.12 -39.87 17.83
C TYR A 17 5.62 -40.21 16.42
N THR A 18 4.81 -39.35 15.82
CA THR A 18 4.13 -39.64 14.55
C THR A 18 4.65 -38.84 13.35
N GLY A 19 5.41 -37.77 13.60
CA GLY A 19 5.77 -36.78 12.59
C GLY A 19 4.66 -35.77 12.28
N GLU A 20 3.50 -35.88 12.93
CA GLU A 20 2.30 -35.07 12.70
C GLU A 20 1.59 -34.72 14.01
N TYR A 21 0.85 -33.62 14.04
CA TYR A 21 -0.07 -33.31 15.14
C TYR A 21 -1.39 -32.83 14.55
N SER A 22 -2.46 -32.99 15.30
CA SER A 22 -3.82 -32.60 14.89
C SER A 22 -4.39 -31.63 15.91
N ILE A 23 -4.94 -30.51 15.46
CA ILE A 23 -5.61 -29.54 16.31
C ILE A 23 -7.12 -29.75 16.11
N GLY A 24 -7.82 -30.20 17.14
CA GLY A 24 -9.26 -30.44 17.10
C GLY A 24 -9.70 -31.66 16.28
N GLN A 25 -11.02 -31.75 16.02
CA GLN A 25 -11.68 -32.79 15.21
C GLN A 25 -11.43 -32.63 13.69
N GLN A 26 -10.23 -32.21 13.27
CA GLN A 26 -9.83 -32.17 11.85
C GLN A 26 -9.67 -33.58 11.23
N LEU A 27 -10.33 -34.60 11.78
CA LEU A 27 -10.07 -36.01 11.48
C LEU A 27 -10.94 -36.62 10.38
N GLU A 28 -11.94 -35.94 9.80
CA GLU A 28 -12.94 -36.70 8.99
C GLU A 28 -13.23 -36.26 7.55
N ASP A 29 -12.79 -35.10 7.04
CA ASP A 29 -13.07 -34.73 5.64
C ASP A 29 -11.83 -34.84 4.74
N ARG A 30 -11.46 -36.08 4.40
CA ARG A 30 -10.28 -36.41 3.59
C ARG A 30 -10.40 -36.16 2.08
N ASP A 31 -11.54 -35.68 1.57
CA ASP A 31 -11.80 -35.61 0.11
C ASP A 31 -12.10 -34.20 -0.45
N GLY A 32 -11.94 -33.12 0.33
CA GLY A 32 -12.13 -31.75 -0.14
C GLY A 32 -10.86 -30.91 0.01
N PHE A 33 -10.21 -30.57 -1.11
CA PHE A 33 -8.95 -29.80 -1.16
C PHE A 33 -9.17 -28.30 -0.87
N ASP A 34 -9.86 -27.96 0.22
CA ASP A 34 -9.84 -26.59 0.73
C ASP A 34 -8.69 -26.47 1.73
N ARG A 35 -7.68 -25.66 1.39
CA ARG A 35 -6.49 -25.43 2.22
C ARG A 35 -6.73 -24.33 3.26
N SER A 36 -7.98 -24.05 3.61
CA SER A 36 -8.32 -23.09 4.64
C SER A 36 -7.81 -23.61 5.98
N ILE A 37 -6.87 -22.89 6.58
CA ILE A 37 -6.40 -23.17 7.93
C ILE A 37 -7.49 -22.68 8.87
N ASP A 38 -7.91 -23.55 9.79
CA ASP A 38 -8.84 -23.17 10.85
C ASP A 38 -8.29 -21.94 11.61
N PRO A 39 -9.00 -20.80 11.59
CA PRO A 39 -8.57 -19.58 12.27
C PRO A 39 -8.32 -19.80 13.78
N ASP A 40 -9.05 -20.73 14.40
CA ASP A 40 -8.91 -21.04 15.82
C ASP A 40 -7.62 -21.82 16.13
N ALA A 41 -7.02 -22.47 15.14
CA ALA A 41 -5.77 -23.22 15.27
C ALA A 41 -4.52 -22.33 15.20
N LEU A 42 -4.63 -21.07 14.77
CA LEU A 42 -3.47 -20.21 14.49
C LEU A 42 -2.62 -19.89 15.72
N GLU A 43 -3.26 -19.61 16.86
CA GLU A 43 -2.52 -19.38 18.11
C GLU A 43 -1.79 -20.64 18.57
N THR A 44 -2.37 -21.83 18.35
CA THR A 44 -1.72 -23.11 18.63
C THR A 44 -0.49 -23.30 17.74
N HIS A 45 -0.58 -22.98 16.44
CA HIS A 45 0.56 -23.00 15.53
C HIS A 45 1.67 -22.01 15.95
N ALA A 46 1.30 -20.82 16.44
CA ALA A 46 2.25 -19.85 16.98
C ALA A 46 2.96 -20.36 18.24
N GLN A 47 2.22 -21.01 19.15
CA GLN A 47 2.79 -21.62 20.36
C GLN A 47 3.71 -22.78 20.01
N LEU A 48 3.31 -23.67 19.09
CA LEU A 48 4.16 -24.76 18.62
C LEU A 48 5.40 -24.25 17.87
N TYR A 49 5.28 -23.16 17.10
CA TYR A 49 6.44 -22.49 16.51
C TYR A 49 7.42 -22.05 17.60
N ALA A 50 6.96 -21.36 18.64
CA ALA A 50 7.80 -20.92 19.74
C ALA A 50 8.44 -22.08 20.52
N LEU A 51 7.66 -23.11 20.84
CA LEU A 51 8.16 -24.31 21.53
C LEU A 51 9.18 -25.07 20.68
N SER A 52 8.95 -25.19 19.38
CA SER A 52 9.89 -25.86 18.48
C SER A 52 11.22 -25.11 18.37
N ASP A 53 11.22 -23.78 18.45
CA ASP A 53 12.45 -22.99 18.56
C ASP A 53 13.16 -23.26 19.89
N TYR A 54 12.41 -23.25 20.99
CA TYR A 54 12.92 -23.50 22.34
C TYR A 54 13.59 -24.88 22.47
N TYR A 55 12.92 -25.94 22.00
CA TYR A 55 13.43 -27.32 22.02
C TYR A 55 14.31 -27.68 20.81
N ARG A 56 14.53 -26.74 19.88
CA ARG A 56 15.36 -26.91 18.68
C ARG A 56 14.90 -28.03 17.75
N ILE A 57 13.59 -28.13 17.53
CA ILE A 57 12.98 -29.11 16.62
C ILE A 57 12.73 -28.42 15.27
N SER A 58 13.76 -28.39 14.41
CA SER A 58 13.75 -27.58 13.17
C SER A 58 12.57 -27.86 12.24
N HIS A 59 12.24 -29.13 12.00
CA HIS A 59 11.14 -29.50 11.08
C HIS A 59 9.78 -29.03 11.58
N LEU A 60 9.56 -29.06 12.90
CA LEU A 60 8.32 -28.53 13.50
C LEU A 60 8.26 -27.01 13.38
N LYS A 61 9.39 -26.33 13.59
CA LYS A 61 9.51 -24.87 13.42
C LYS A 61 9.20 -24.46 11.99
N GLU A 62 9.80 -25.14 11.02
CA GLU A 62 9.57 -24.90 9.60
C GLU A 62 8.11 -25.13 9.20
N ARG A 63 7.52 -26.25 9.63
CA ARG A 63 6.11 -26.57 9.38
C ARG A 63 5.17 -25.50 9.92
N ASN A 64 5.30 -25.14 11.21
CA ASN A 64 4.46 -24.10 11.80
C ASN A 64 4.73 -22.73 11.15
N SER A 65 5.98 -22.43 10.77
CA SER A 65 6.27 -21.20 10.04
C SER A 65 5.55 -21.14 8.70
N MET A 66 5.47 -22.27 7.99
CA MET A 66 4.79 -22.36 6.70
C MET A 66 3.27 -22.16 6.87
N LEU A 67 2.67 -22.83 7.85
CA LEU A 67 1.25 -22.69 8.16
C LEU A 67 0.89 -21.26 8.55
N LEU A 68 1.66 -20.63 9.43
CA LEU A 68 1.45 -19.24 9.81
C LEU A 68 1.61 -18.29 8.63
N LYS A 69 2.61 -18.50 7.75
CA LYS A 69 2.78 -17.69 6.54
C LYS A 69 1.57 -17.81 5.62
N LEU A 70 1.06 -19.01 5.41
CA LEU A 70 -0.13 -19.25 4.60
C LEU A 70 -1.36 -18.56 5.20
N ALA A 71 -1.56 -18.66 6.51
CA ALA A 71 -2.66 -17.98 7.19
C ALA A 71 -2.59 -16.46 7.10
N LEU A 72 -1.38 -15.89 7.13
CA LEU A 72 -1.16 -14.45 6.94
C LEU A 72 -1.39 -13.99 5.49
N GLU A 73 -1.68 -14.88 4.55
CA GLU A 73 -2.15 -14.47 3.21
C GLU A 73 -3.65 -14.16 3.20
N ASP A 74 -4.40 -14.69 4.18
CA ASP A 74 -5.85 -14.51 4.34
C ASP A 74 -6.18 -13.30 5.24
N GLU A 75 -7.11 -12.46 4.77
CA GLU A 75 -7.61 -11.30 5.51
C GLU A 75 -8.50 -11.71 6.69
N ALA A 76 -9.09 -12.91 6.69
CA ALA A 76 -9.84 -13.44 7.83
C ALA A 76 -8.98 -13.56 9.10
N THR A 77 -7.65 -13.66 8.95
CA THR A 77 -6.68 -13.76 10.06
C THR A 77 -6.56 -12.48 10.89
N VAL A 78 -7.04 -11.33 10.40
CA VAL A 78 -6.88 -10.03 11.08
C VAL A 78 -7.36 -10.05 12.53
N HIS A 79 -8.48 -10.73 12.82
CA HIS A 79 -9.03 -10.79 14.19
C HIS A 79 -8.19 -11.62 15.17
N ARG A 80 -7.40 -12.58 14.68
CA ARG A 80 -6.52 -13.43 15.51
C ARG A 80 -5.07 -12.94 15.51
N PHE A 81 -4.77 -11.98 14.65
CA PHE A 81 -3.43 -11.45 14.47
C PHE A 81 -2.78 -10.93 15.76
N PRO A 82 -3.46 -10.17 16.64
CA PRO A 82 -2.86 -9.70 17.89
C PRO A 82 -2.36 -10.83 18.80
N GLY A 83 -3.16 -11.89 18.97
CA GLY A 83 -2.79 -13.07 19.75
C GLY A 83 -1.55 -13.77 19.19
N ILE A 84 -1.50 -13.98 17.87
CA ILE A 84 -0.35 -14.58 17.18
C ILE A 84 0.91 -13.74 17.40
N VAL A 85 0.82 -12.43 17.18
CA VAL A 85 1.95 -11.51 17.33
C VAL A 85 2.47 -11.54 18.76
N LYS A 86 1.58 -11.45 19.75
CA LYS A 86 1.93 -11.49 21.17
C LYS A 86 2.72 -12.75 21.51
N ILE A 87 2.21 -13.93 21.15
CA ILE A 87 2.88 -15.21 21.39
C ILE A 87 4.30 -15.22 20.80
N ILE A 88 4.44 -14.77 19.54
CA ILE A 88 5.74 -14.77 18.84
C ILE A 88 6.73 -13.76 19.44
N TYR A 89 6.28 -12.54 19.75
CA TYR A 89 7.16 -11.49 20.28
C TYR A 89 7.59 -11.75 21.73
N GLU A 90 6.72 -12.35 22.54
CA GLU A 90 7.03 -12.73 23.93
C GLU A 90 7.91 -13.99 24.00
N SER A 91 7.73 -14.95 23.09
CA SER A 91 8.35 -16.27 23.20
C SER A 91 9.59 -16.49 22.34
N VAL A 92 9.77 -15.73 21.25
CA VAL A 92 10.86 -15.95 20.28
C VAL A 92 11.78 -14.73 20.20
N PRO A 93 13.09 -14.91 20.49
CA PRO A 93 14.08 -13.83 20.38
C PRO A 93 14.10 -13.19 19.00
N ALA A 94 14.31 -11.87 18.96
CA ALA A 94 14.29 -11.09 17.71
C ALA A 94 15.24 -11.63 16.64
N CYS A 95 16.46 -12.01 17.03
CA CYS A 95 17.48 -12.52 16.13
C CYS A 95 17.17 -13.91 15.53
N ALA A 96 16.24 -14.67 16.13
CA ALA A 96 15.93 -16.04 15.74
C ALA A 96 14.55 -16.19 15.05
N CYS A 97 13.79 -15.09 14.94
CA CYS A 97 12.42 -15.12 14.46
C CYS A 97 12.31 -14.69 12.99
N ALA A 98 12.26 -15.67 12.08
CA ALA A 98 12.05 -15.43 10.65
C ALA A 98 10.64 -14.90 10.32
N LEU A 99 9.69 -14.98 11.26
CA LEU A 99 8.30 -14.54 11.04
C LEU A 99 8.09 -13.04 11.27
N ARG A 100 8.97 -12.34 11.99
CA ARG A 100 8.75 -10.91 12.36
C ARG A 100 8.54 -10.03 11.13
N TRP A 101 9.29 -10.24 10.05
CA TRP A 101 9.10 -9.50 8.81
C TRP A 101 7.72 -9.76 8.18
N LYS A 102 7.27 -11.01 8.18
CA LYS A 102 5.94 -11.38 7.65
C LYS A 102 4.79 -10.82 8.49
N LEU A 103 4.95 -10.80 9.82
CA LEU A 103 4.01 -10.15 10.73
C LEU A 103 3.96 -8.63 10.47
N PHE A 104 5.12 -7.99 10.24
CA PHE A 104 5.19 -6.59 9.87
C PHE A 104 4.50 -6.30 8.53
N GLU A 105 4.80 -7.06 7.47
CA GLU A 105 4.14 -6.92 6.16
C GLU A 105 2.62 -7.05 6.29
N PHE A 106 2.15 -8.03 7.06
CA PHE A 106 0.73 -8.22 7.32
C PHE A 106 0.10 -7.05 8.06
N ALA A 107 0.76 -6.55 9.11
CA ALA A 107 0.28 -5.42 9.90
C ALA A 107 0.16 -4.14 9.06
N VAL A 108 1.15 -3.87 8.19
CA VAL A 108 1.12 -2.72 7.28
C VAL A 108 0.00 -2.87 6.25
N LYS A 109 -0.13 -4.04 5.63
CA LYS A 109 -1.18 -4.32 4.63
C LYS A 109 -2.58 -4.12 5.22
N ASN A 110 -2.79 -4.56 6.47
CA ASN A 110 -4.08 -4.55 7.13
C ASN A 110 -4.23 -3.44 8.18
N ILE A 111 -3.40 -2.38 8.12
CA ILE A 111 -3.40 -1.35 9.18
C ILE A 111 -4.76 -0.70 9.36
N ARG A 112 -5.50 -0.49 8.27
CA ARG A 112 -6.87 0.06 8.32
C ARG A 112 -7.78 -0.85 9.14
N SER A 113 -7.87 -2.13 8.77
CA SER A 113 -8.67 -3.12 9.48
C SER A 113 -8.25 -3.30 10.96
N LEU A 114 -6.97 -3.13 11.27
CA LEU A 114 -6.46 -3.17 12.65
C LEU A 114 -6.81 -1.92 13.47
N THR A 115 -7.00 -0.77 12.81
CA THR A 115 -7.38 0.50 13.45
C THR A 115 -8.88 0.80 13.38
N ASP A 116 -9.61 0.14 12.49
CA ASP A 116 -11.04 0.32 12.30
C ASP A 116 -11.82 -0.32 13.45
N GLY A 117 -12.91 0.31 13.90
CA GLY A 117 -13.78 -0.21 14.96
C GLY A 117 -13.47 0.33 16.36
N SER A 118 -13.46 -0.55 17.37
CA SER A 118 -13.22 -0.21 18.79
C SER A 118 -11.77 0.13 19.11
N GLY A 119 -10.83 -0.21 18.22
CA GLY A 119 -9.40 -0.06 18.46
C GLY A 119 -8.79 -1.15 19.35
N ASP A 120 -9.56 -2.18 19.71
CA ASP A 120 -9.10 -3.24 20.62
C ASP A 120 -7.89 -4.00 20.04
N SER A 121 -7.90 -4.31 18.73
CA SER A 121 -6.81 -5.06 18.10
C SER A 121 -5.48 -4.29 18.08
N ILE A 122 -5.51 -2.98 17.82
CA ILE A 122 -4.28 -2.18 17.87
C ILE A 122 -3.79 -1.99 19.31
N GLN A 123 -4.71 -1.85 20.28
CA GLN A 123 -4.35 -1.79 21.69
C GLN A 123 -3.69 -3.10 22.16
N GLU A 124 -4.27 -4.24 21.82
CA GLU A 124 -3.68 -5.55 22.13
C GLU A 124 -2.28 -5.72 21.52
N LEU A 125 -2.08 -5.23 20.29
CA LEU A 125 -0.76 -5.20 19.65
C LEU A 125 0.22 -4.27 20.37
N MET A 126 -0.23 -3.11 20.85
CA MET A 126 0.60 -2.19 21.63
C MET A 126 1.05 -2.80 22.95
N GLU A 127 0.18 -3.57 23.60
CA GLU A 127 0.48 -4.26 24.86
C GLU A 127 1.40 -5.47 24.63
N GLY A 128 1.13 -6.28 23.59
CA GLY A 128 1.87 -7.53 23.33
C GLY A 128 3.14 -7.38 22.50
N ALA A 129 3.24 -6.36 21.65
CA ALA A 129 4.37 -6.16 20.74
C ALA A 129 4.59 -4.67 20.39
N PRO A 130 4.94 -3.82 21.36
CA PRO A 130 5.14 -2.39 21.14
C PRO A 130 6.19 -2.08 20.07
N ASP A 131 7.25 -2.90 19.96
CA ASP A 131 8.28 -2.75 18.94
C ASP A 131 7.74 -2.89 17.52
N LEU A 132 6.79 -3.82 17.31
CA LEU A 132 6.14 -3.99 16.02
C LEU A 132 5.32 -2.74 15.69
N VAL A 133 4.49 -2.30 16.64
CA VAL A 133 3.61 -1.13 16.45
C VAL A 133 4.44 0.13 16.17
N ALA A 134 5.53 0.36 16.90
CA ALA A 134 6.44 1.47 16.65
C ALA A 134 7.03 1.42 15.24
N THR A 135 7.41 0.23 14.76
CA THR A 135 7.95 0.03 13.41
C THR A 135 6.88 0.30 12.34
N VAL A 136 5.64 -0.17 12.55
CA VAL A 136 4.50 0.06 11.66
C VAL A 136 4.16 1.55 11.61
N ILE A 137 4.07 2.24 12.75
CA ILE A 137 3.82 3.68 12.81
C ILE A 137 4.92 4.45 12.07
N SER A 138 6.19 4.12 12.30
CA SER A 138 7.31 4.77 11.61
C SER A 138 7.23 4.60 10.09
N TYR A 139 6.88 3.39 9.63
CA TYR A 139 6.65 3.13 8.22
C TYR A 139 5.50 3.97 7.65
N VAL A 140 4.34 3.98 8.32
CA VAL A 140 3.16 4.72 7.88
C VAL A 140 3.40 6.23 7.84
N VAL A 141 4.13 6.80 8.81
CA VAL A 141 4.51 8.21 8.81
C VAL A 141 5.41 8.53 7.62
N LYS A 142 6.45 7.71 7.38
CA LYS A 142 7.35 7.89 6.24
C LYS A 142 6.60 7.81 4.90
N GLU A 143 5.68 6.87 4.79
CA GLU A 143 4.89 6.69 3.58
C GLU A 143 3.92 7.85 3.34
N LYS A 144 3.27 8.35 4.41
CA LYS A 144 2.47 9.58 4.35
C LYS A 144 3.31 10.77 3.85
N ASP A 145 4.52 10.94 4.37
CA ASP A 145 5.39 12.05 3.96
C ASP A 145 5.82 11.94 2.49
N ASN A 146 6.07 10.72 2.01
CA ASN A 146 6.36 10.47 0.59
C ASN A 146 5.16 10.81 -0.29
N LEU A 147 3.98 10.30 0.05
CA LEU A 147 2.74 10.57 -0.68
C LEU A 147 2.38 12.06 -0.66
N SER A 148 2.63 12.77 0.45
CA SER A 148 2.44 14.23 0.55
C SER A 148 3.31 14.98 -0.46
N LYS A 149 4.59 14.61 -0.57
CA LYS A 149 5.52 15.21 -1.56
C LYS A 149 5.12 14.91 -3.00
N GLU A 150 4.66 13.69 -3.26
CA GLU A 150 4.17 13.31 -4.59
C GLU A 150 2.90 14.08 -4.96
N LEU A 151 1.98 14.24 -4.00
CA LEU A 151 0.77 15.03 -4.16
C LEU A 151 1.12 16.49 -4.46
N GLU A 152 1.99 17.13 -3.68
CA GLU A 152 2.46 18.51 -3.93
C GLU A 152 3.06 18.67 -5.33
N LYS A 153 3.88 17.71 -5.77
CA LYS A 153 4.49 17.72 -7.11
C LYS A 153 3.43 17.61 -8.20
N SER A 154 2.44 16.74 -8.00
CA SER A 154 1.33 16.57 -8.95
C SER A 154 0.46 17.82 -9.02
N THR A 155 0.09 18.39 -7.87
CA THR A 155 -0.67 19.64 -7.78
C THR A 155 0.04 20.81 -8.46
N ARG A 156 1.37 20.94 -8.30
CA ARG A 156 2.15 21.97 -9.01
C ARG A 156 2.05 21.80 -10.53
N ARG A 157 2.20 20.57 -11.05
CA ARG A 157 2.10 20.30 -12.49
C ARG A 157 0.72 20.60 -13.03
N VAL A 158 -0.34 20.30 -12.28
CA VAL A 158 -1.70 20.64 -12.67
C VAL A 158 -1.84 22.16 -12.79
N ALA A 159 -1.37 22.92 -11.80
CA ALA A 159 -1.41 24.38 -11.84
C ALA A 159 -0.59 24.97 -13.01
N GLU A 160 0.58 24.39 -13.33
CA GLU A 160 1.38 24.78 -14.49
C GLU A 160 0.60 24.55 -15.81
N LEU A 161 -0.03 23.38 -15.96
CA LEU A 161 -0.83 23.06 -17.15
C LEU A 161 -2.10 23.91 -17.26
N GLU A 162 -2.76 24.22 -16.13
CA GLU A 162 -3.91 25.12 -16.09
C GLU A 162 -3.50 26.53 -16.53
N GLY A 163 -2.33 27.02 -16.08
CA GLY A 163 -1.77 28.29 -16.56
C GLY A 163 -1.46 28.27 -18.07
N ASP A 164 -0.85 27.20 -18.57
CA ASP A 164 -0.58 27.03 -20.01
C ASP A 164 -1.88 26.97 -20.84
N ILE A 165 -2.96 26.38 -20.29
CA ILE A 165 -4.28 26.35 -20.92
C ILE A 165 -4.90 27.75 -20.92
N GLU A 166 -4.86 28.49 -19.80
CA GLU A 166 -5.36 29.87 -19.73
C GLU A 166 -4.63 30.78 -20.74
N ASP A 167 -3.30 30.66 -20.82
CA ASP A 167 -2.49 31.34 -21.83
C ASP A 167 -2.85 30.91 -23.27
N GLY A 168 -3.24 29.64 -23.45
CA GLY A 168 -3.72 29.07 -24.70
C GLY A 168 -5.15 29.48 -25.10
N GLU A 169 -6.07 29.64 -24.15
CA GLU A 169 -7.42 30.14 -24.38
C GLU A 169 -7.42 31.63 -24.77
N ASN A 170 -6.39 32.36 -24.35
CA ASN A 170 -6.09 33.70 -24.83
C ASN A 170 -5.50 33.73 -26.27
N MET A 171 -5.52 32.62 -27.01
CA MET A 171 -5.15 32.60 -28.42
C MET A 171 -6.23 33.20 -29.33
N ILE A 172 -5.86 34.26 -30.03
CA ILE A 172 -6.69 34.93 -31.02
C ILE A 172 -6.36 34.37 -32.40
N SER A 173 -7.40 34.01 -33.16
CA SER A 173 -7.26 33.65 -34.57
C SER A 173 -7.04 34.90 -35.42
N VAL A 174 -5.91 34.97 -36.11
CA VAL A 174 -5.54 36.09 -36.98
C VAL A 174 -5.41 35.64 -38.44
N THR A 175 -5.86 36.47 -39.37
CA THR A 175 -5.77 36.21 -40.81
C THR A 175 -4.70 37.11 -41.45
N CYS A 176 -3.71 36.52 -42.12
CA CYS A 176 -2.71 37.28 -42.89
C CYS A 176 -3.24 37.76 -44.24
N THR A 177 -2.62 38.82 -44.79
CA THR A 177 -2.79 39.24 -46.19
C THR A 177 -2.58 38.12 -47.22
N CYS A 178 -1.82 37.06 -46.89
CA CYS A 178 -1.68 35.87 -47.73
C CYS A 178 -2.84 34.86 -47.55
N ARG A 179 -3.90 35.23 -46.83
CA ARG A 179 -5.07 34.43 -46.46
C ARG A 179 -4.79 33.21 -45.57
N TYR A 180 -3.59 33.10 -45.00
CA TYR A 180 -3.31 32.07 -43.99
C TYR A 180 -3.86 32.50 -42.63
N ARG A 181 -4.72 31.68 -42.04
CA ARG A 181 -5.20 31.83 -40.65
C ARG A 181 -4.26 31.09 -39.71
N PHE A 182 -3.90 31.73 -38.61
CA PHE A 182 -3.08 31.13 -37.56
C PHE A 182 -3.49 31.70 -36.20
N GLN A 183 -3.22 30.94 -35.14
CA GLN A 183 -3.51 31.36 -33.77
C GLN A 183 -2.25 31.97 -33.15
N VAL A 184 -2.46 33.04 -32.38
CA VAL A 184 -1.40 33.68 -31.59
C VAL A 184 -1.97 34.09 -30.25
N ALA A 185 -1.20 33.89 -29.17
CA ALA A 185 -1.53 34.40 -27.86
C ALA A 185 -1.69 35.93 -27.91
N GLU A 186 -2.71 36.48 -27.25
CA GLU A 186 -2.91 37.92 -27.14
C GLU A 186 -1.69 38.57 -26.46
N PRO A 187 -0.92 39.42 -27.15
CA PRO A 187 0.28 40.00 -26.57
C PRO A 187 -0.06 41.14 -25.63
N THR A 188 0.50 41.12 -24.41
CA THR A 188 0.39 42.20 -23.43
C THR A 188 1.26 43.42 -23.75
N ALA A 189 2.13 43.33 -24.76
CA ALA A 189 3.06 44.39 -25.17
C ALA A 189 3.05 44.65 -26.68
N ASN A 190 3.66 45.77 -27.10
CA ASN A 190 3.70 46.21 -28.50
C ASN A 190 4.72 45.39 -29.34
N ILE A 191 4.42 44.10 -29.53
CA ILE A 191 5.29 43.16 -30.24
C ILE A 191 5.02 43.13 -31.74
N ARG A 192 5.97 42.58 -32.49
CA ARG A 192 5.79 42.27 -33.92
C ARG A 192 5.63 40.77 -34.11
N ILE A 193 4.56 40.38 -34.80
CA ILE A 193 4.23 38.98 -35.09
C ILE A 193 4.43 38.72 -36.58
N GLY A 194 5.12 37.63 -36.91
CA GLY A 194 5.34 37.15 -38.27
C GLY A 194 4.28 36.13 -38.69
N CYS A 195 3.77 36.23 -39.91
CA CYS A 195 2.97 35.16 -40.49
C CYS A 195 3.84 33.92 -40.74
N PRO A 196 3.47 32.72 -40.27
CA PRO A 196 4.28 31.52 -40.46
C PRO A 196 4.36 31.06 -41.92
N ARG A 197 3.43 31.47 -42.79
CA ARG A 197 3.41 31.08 -44.21
C ARG A 197 4.20 32.00 -45.12
N CYS A 198 4.08 33.32 -44.96
CA CYS A 198 4.72 34.29 -45.85
C CYS A 198 5.83 35.11 -45.17
N HIS A 199 6.11 34.82 -43.90
CA HIS A 199 7.12 35.47 -43.07
C HIS A 199 7.00 37.00 -42.95
N ARG A 200 5.85 37.60 -43.34
CA ARG A 200 5.59 39.03 -43.16
C ARG A 200 5.41 39.35 -41.69
N VAL A 201 6.23 40.28 -41.19
CA VAL A 201 6.22 40.73 -39.80
C VAL A 201 5.46 42.06 -39.69
N ARG A 202 4.47 42.12 -38.79
CA ARG A 202 3.66 43.33 -38.51
C ARG A 202 3.50 43.54 -37.00
N LYS A 203 3.25 44.78 -36.58
CA LYS A 203 2.91 45.09 -35.17
C LYS A 203 1.58 44.42 -34.79
N TRP A 204 1.44 43.98 -33.54
CA TRP A 204 0.20 43.38 -33.02
C TRP A 204 -1.06 44.18 -33.34
N LEU A 205 -1.03 45.49 -33.10
CA LEU A 205 -2.14 46.42 -33.41
C LEU A 205 -2.65 46.32 -34.85
N TRP A 206 -1.78 45.97 -35.81
CA TRP A 206 -2.19 45.78 -37.20
C TRP A 206 -3.03 44.50 -37.36
N TRP A 207 -2.62 43.43 -36.68
CA TRP A 207 -3.31 42.14 -36.69
C TRP A 207 -4.68 42.23 -36.01
N SER A 208 -4.77 42.82 -34.81
CA SER A 208 -6.02 42.92 -34.06
C SER A 208 -7.11 43.72 -34.78
N LEU A 209 -6.72 44.76 -35.54
CA LEU A 209 -7.64 45.55 -36.37
C LEU A 209 -8.21 44.75 -37.55
N HIS A 210 -7.50 43.72 -38.03
CA HIS A 210 -7.89 42.94 -39.22
C HIS A 210 -8.51 41.58 -38.87
N CYS A 211 -8.72 41.28 -37.57
CA CYS A 211 -9.33 40.02 -37.12
C CYS A 211 -10.86 40.06 -37.04
N ARG A 212 -11.49 41.24 -37.15
CA ARG A 212 -12.92 41.42 -36.81
C ARG A 212 -13.94 41.34 -37.95
N ASP A 213 -13.52 41.10 -39.20
CA ASP A 213 -14.40 41.34 -40.36
C ASP A 213 -14.97 40.11 -41.09
N ASP A 214 -14.81 38.88 -40.60
CA ASP A 214 -15.38 37.71 -41.29
C ASP A 214 -16.77 37.27 -40.79
N SER A 215 -17.36 37.93 -39.77
CA SER A 215 -18.71 37.62 -39.28
C SER A 215 -19.83 38.53 -39.81
N LEU A 216 -19.52 39.48 -40.69
CA LEU A 216 -20.50 40.39 -41.30
C LEU A 216 -20.85 40.08 -42.76
N PHE A 217 -20.29 39.00 -43.31
CA PHE A 217 -20.61 38.51 -44.65
C PHE A 217 -20.95 37.01 -44.61
N ALA A 218 -22.05 36.69 -43.93
CA ALA A 218 -22.79 35.44 -44.09
C ALA A 218 -24.20 35.77 -44.59
#